data_AF-A0A663EN19-F1
#
_entry.id   AF-A0A663EN19-F1
#
_cell.length_a   1.000
_cell.length_b   1.000
_cell.length_c   1.000
_cell.angle_alpha   90.00
_cell.angle_beta   90.00
_cell.angle_gamma   90.00
#
_symmetry.space_group_name_H-M   'P 1'
#
loop_
_entity.id
_entity.type
_entity.pdbx_description
1 polymer ?
#
loop_
_entity_poly.entity_id
_entity_poly.type
_entity_poly.pdbx_seq_one_letter_code
_entity_poly.pdbx_strand_id
1 'polypeptide(L)'
;MARPGHARNRPSLEEDEDEEAEDPLDAMISRTGCAAQHRELQECMAARQDWRHCQTQVRAFGECMARRQRAEEPRRAPGSPGQAHPSPAGD
;
A
#
# COMPACT_ATOMS: atom_id res chain seq x y z
N MET A 1 -11.10 35.03 -12.97
CA MET A 1 -11.26 33.73 -13.63
C MET A 1 -10.96 32.65 -12.59
N ALA A 2 -11.96 31.87 -12.17
CA ALA A 2 -11.79 30.83 -11.16
C ALA A 2 -11.08 29.62 -11.79
N ARG A 3 -10.08 29.06 -11.10
CA ARG A 3 -9.31 27.90 -11.57
C ARG A 3 -10.19 26.65 -11.51
N PRO A 4 -10.20 25.77 -12.53
CA PRO A 4 -10.97 24.53 -12.50
C PRO A 4 -10.50 23.63 -11.33
N GLY A 5 -11.41 23.28 -10.44
CA GLY A 5 -11.15 22.36 -9.33
C GLY A 5 -11.04 20.92 -9.84
N HIS A 6 -10.04 20.18 -9.36
CA HIS A 6 -9.89 18.76 -9.63
C HIS A 6 -10.97 17.97 -8.88
N ALA A 7 -12.12 17.73 -9.52
CA ALA A 7 -13.14 16.83 -9.02
C ALA A 7 -12.60 15.39 -9.10
N ARG A 8 -12.25 14.79 -7.96
CA ARG A 8 -11.96 13.36 -7.92
C ARG A 8 -13.28 12.62 -8.04
N ASN A 9 -13.52 11.99 -9.20
CA ASN A 9 -14.54 10.95 -9.34
C ASN A 9 -14.17 9.82 -8.37
N ARG A 10 -14.81 9.82 -7.20
CA ARG A 10 -14.88 8.65 -6.34
C ARG A 10 -16.02 7.81 -6.91
N PRO A 11 -15.77 6.68 -7.59
CA PRO A 11 -16.85 5.79 -7.95
C PRO A 11 -17.57 5.42 -6.65
N SER A 12 -18.88 5.67 -6.60
CA SER A 12 -19.74 5.07 -5.58
C SER A 12 -19.60 3.58 -5.78
N LEU A 13 -18.77 2.96 -4.94
CA LEU A 13 -18.77 1.52 -4.79
C LEU A 13 -20.18 1.18 -4.35
N GLU A 14 -20.89 0.50 -5.24
CA GLU A 14 -22.12 -0.20 -4.94
C GLU A 14 -21.89 -1.03 -3.67
N GLU A 15 -22.85 -0.94 -2.77
CA GLU A 15 -22.84 -1.54 -1.45
C GLU A 15 -23.09 -3.05 -1.62
N ASP A 16 -22.06 -3.80 -2.02
CA ASP A 16 -22.13 -5.26 -2.22
C ASP A 16 -21.44 -5.99 -1.05
N GLU A 17 -22.23 -6.26 0.00
CA GLU A 17 -22.34 -7.51 0.77
C GLU A 17 -21.12 -8.25 1.38
N ASP A 18 -19.88 -7.74 1.35
CA ASP A 18 -18.75 -8.33 2.08
C ASP A 18 -18.21 -7.41 3.19
N GLU A 19 -19.00 -7.21 4.26
CA GLU A 19 -18.58 -6.49 5.47
C GLU A 19 -17.42 -7.18 6.24
N GLU A 20 -16.93 -8.32 5.73
CA GLU A 20 -15.81 -9.07 6.27
C GLU A 20 -14.68 -9.29 5.24
N ALA A 21 -14.63 -8.50 4.16
CA ALA A 21 -13.48 -8.48 3.28
C ALA A 21 -12.25 -7.91 4.01
N GLU A 22 -11.23 -8.74 4.24
CA GLU A 22 -9.92 -8.28 4.68
C GLU A 22 -9.45 -7.12 3.78
N ASP A 23 -8.95 -6.04 4.40
CA ASP A 23 -8.47 -4.89 3.64
C ASP A 23 -7.45 -5.36 2.57
N PRO A 24 -7.57 -4.93 1.31
CA PRO A 24 -6.69 -5.41 0.24
C PRO A 24 -5.20 -5.23 0.54
N LEU A 25 -4.82 -4.18 1.28
CA LEU A 25 -3.45 -3.96 1.74
C LEU A 25 -3.04 -4.99 2.79
N ASP A 26 -3.90 -5.26 3.77
CA ASP A 26 -3.65 -6.26 4.82
C ASP A 26 -3.52 -7.67 4.23
N ALA A 27 -4.34 -8.00 3.24
CA ALA A 27 -4.23 -9.25 2.49
C ALA A 27 -2.89 -9.34 1.72
N MET A 28 -2.41 -8.24 1.14
CA MET A 28 -1.10 -8.19 0.49
C MET A 28 0.05 -8.35 1.49
N ILE A 29 -0.01 -7.67 2.63
CA ILE A 29 1.01 -7.74 3.68
C ILE A 29 1.06 -9.14 4.31
N SER A 30 -0.09 -9.79 4.47
CA SER A 30 -0.14 -11.17 4.96
C SER A 30 0.63 -12.15 4.06
N ARG A 31 0.60 -11.94 2.75
CA ARG A 31 1.38 -12.74 1.77
C ARG A 31 2.90 -12.49 1.84
N THR A 32 3.35 -11.34 2.37
CA THR A 32 4.79 -11.05 2.48
C THR A 32 5.45 -11.69 3.70
N GLY A 33 4.65 -12.06 4.71
CA GLY A 33 5.13 -12.52 6.02
C GLY A 33 5.46 -11.38 6.99
N CYS A 34 5.19 -10.12 6.63
CA CYS A 34 5.44 -8.94 7.47
C CYS A 34 4.21 -8.47 8.26
N ALA A 35 3.18 -9.32 8.39
CA ALA A 35 1.92 -8.99 9.05
C ALA A 35 2.08 -8.66 10.55
N ALA A 36 3.03 -9.27 11.24
CA ALA A 36 3.26 -8.99 12.66
C ALA A 36 3.73 -7.54 12.88
N GLN A 37 4.75 -7.10 12.15
CA GLN A 37 5.27 -5.73 12.24
C GLN A 37 4.23 -4.70 11.78
N HIS A 38 3.37 -5.08 10.83
CA HIS A 38 2.27 -4.25 10.39
C HIS A 38 1.22 -4.04 11.50
N ARG A 39 0.82 -5.11 12.19
CA ARG A 39 -0.12 -5.03 13.32
C ARG A 39 0.45 -4.21 14.46
N GLU A 40 1.73 -4.39 14.82
CA GLU A 40 2.40 -3.55 15.83
C GLU A 40 2.38 -2.07 15.46
N LEU A 41 2.58 -1.75 14.18
CA LEU A 41 2.49 -0.38 13.69
C LEU A 41 1.06 0.16 13.76
N GLN A 42 0.06 -0.63 13.34
CA GLN A 42 -1.36 -0.27 13.46
C GLN A 42 -1.74 -0.04 14.93
N GLU A 43 -1.33 -0.90 15.85
CA GLU A 43 -1.57 -0.75 17.30
C GLU A 43 -0.94 0.53 17.84
N CYS A 44 0.30 0.84 17.45
CA CYS A 44 0.94 2.09 17.86
C CYS A 44 0.19 3.32 17.33
N MET A 45 -0.23 3.29 16.06
CA MET A 45 -1.01 4.38 15.46
C MET A 45 -2.41 4.49 16.08
N ALA A 46 -3.06 3.37 16.43
CA ALA A 46 -4.34 3.37 17.11
C ALA A 46 -4.24 3.97 18.52
N ALA A 47 -3.15 3.68 19.24
CA ALA A 47 -2.93 4.18 20.58
C ALA A 47 -2.48 5.65 20.64
N ARG A 48 -1.61 6.08 19.71
CA ARG A 48 -0.92 7.39 19.78
C ARG A 48 -1.37 8.37 18.71
N GLN A 49 -1.81 7.88 17.56
CA GLN A 49 -2.17 8.67 16.38
C GLN A 49 -1.08 9.64 15.88
N ASP A 50 0.18 9.42 16.30
CA ASP A 50 1.34 10.19 15.85
C ASP A 50 2.45 9.24 15.41
N TRP A 51 2.70 9.22 14.11
CA TRP A 51 3.72 8.37 13.50
C TRP A 51 5.14 8.67 14.01
N ARG A 52 5.40 9.90 14.50
CA ARG A 52 6.73 10.26 15.05
C ARG A 52 7.07 9.46 16.30
N HIS A 53 6.05 9.11 17.09
CA HIS A 53 6.18 8.26 18.26
C HIS A 53 6.18 6.76 17.93
N CYS A 54 5.80 6.40 16.70
CA CYS A 54 5.77 5.03 16.20
C CYS A 54 6.97 4.68 15.30
N GLN A 55 8.04 5.48 15.34
CA GLN A 55 9.21 5.31 14.46
C GLN A 55 9.85 3.92 14.58
N THR A 56 9.85 3.31 15.77
CA THR A 56 10.39 1.97 15.97
C THR A 56 9.61 0.94 15.16
N GLN A 57 8.28 0.98 15.23
CA GLN A 57 7.39 0.07 14.50
C GLN A 57 7.45 0.33 12.98
N VAL A 58 7.51 1.60 12.57
CA VAL A 58 7.68 1.98 11.16
C VAL A 58 8.99 1.41 10.59
N ARG A 59 10.10 1.53 11.33
CA ARG A 59 11.40 0.98 10.91
C ARG A 59 11.36 -0.54 10.82
N ALA A 60 10.82 -1.21 11.84
CA ALA A 60 10.70 -2.67 11.86
C ALA A 60 9.89 -3.21 10.67
N PHE A 61 8.75 -2.56 10.36
CA PHE A 61 7.95 -2.92 9.20
C PHE A 61 8.71 -2.68 7.88
N GLY A 62 9.36 -1.52 7.74
CA GLY A 62 10.17 -1.20 6.56
C GLY A 62 11.33 -2.17 6.33
N GLU A 63 12.03 -2.56 7.39
CA GLU A 63 13.12 -3.55 7.32
C GLU A 63 12.62 -4.94 6.88
N CYS A 64 11.46 -5.37 7.39
CA CYS A 64 10.84 -6.63 6.96
C CYS A 64 10.52 -6.60 5.47
N MET A 65 9.88 -5.53 5.00
CA MET A 65 9.51 -5.39 3.58
C MET A 65 10.73 -5.26 2.68
N ALA A 66 11.81 -4.60 3.14
CA ALA A 66 13.07 -4.52 2.40
C ALA A 66 13.74 -5.90 2.26
N ARG A 67 13.72 -6.73 3.31
CA ARG A 67 14.23 -8.11 3.26
C ARG A 67 13.43 -8.96 2.28
N ARG A 68 12.10 -8.83 2.28
CA ARG A 68 11.22 -9.50 1.32
C ARG A 68 11.55 -9.13 -0.12
N GLN A 69 11.70 -7.84 -0.42
CA GLN A 69 12.01 -7.37 -1.78
C GLN A 69 13.34 -7.96 -2.29
N ARG A 70 14.38 -7.99 -1.46
CA ARG A 70 15.67 -8.60 -1.81
C ARG A 70 15.58 -10.11 -2.04
N ALA A 71 14.72 -10.81 -1.29
CA ALA A 71 14.47 -12.23 -1.49
C ALA A 71 13.64 -12.53 -2.76
N GLU A 72 12.83 -11.58 -3.23
CA GLU A 72 12.08 -11.68 -4.49
C GLU A 72 12.86 -11.21 -5.72
N GLU A 73 13.91 -10.41 -5.54
CA GLU A 73 14.81 -9.96 -6.61
C GLU A 73 15.41 -11.10 -7.47
N PRO A 74 15.87 -12.25 -6.93
CA PRO A 74 16.31 -13.37 -7.79
C PRO A 74 15.17 -14.02 -8.59
N ARG A 75 13.89 -13.76 -8.24
CA ARG A 75 12.71 -14.25 -8.99
C ARG A 75 12.22 -13.24 -10.02
N ARG A 76 12.53 -11.95 -9.85
CA ARG A 76 12.26 -10.88 -10.83
C ARG A 76 13.48 -10.72 -11.75
N ALA A 77 13.75 -11.75 -12.56
CA ALA A 77 14.69 -11.61 -13.66
C ALA A 77 14.28 -10.46 -14.61
N PRO A 78 15.22 -9.77 -15.28
CA PRO A 78 14.92 -8.65 -16.17
C PRO A 78 14.19 -9.18 -17.42
N GLY A 79 12.85 -9.09 -17.40
CA GLY A 79 12.03 -9.59 -18.51
C GLY A 79 10.52 -9.37 -18.40
N SER A 80 9.98 -8.80 -17.32
CA SER A 80 8.57 -8.38 -17.29
C SER A 80 8.44 -6.95 -17.80
N PRO A 81 7.80 -6.70 -18.95
CA PRO A 81 7.41 -5.35 -19.34
C PRO A 81 6.29 -4.94 -18.39
N GLY A 82 6.66 -4.26 -17.31
CA GLY A 82 5.71 -3.56 -16.47
C GLY A 82 5.09 -2.44 -17.29
N GLN A 83 3.91 -2.71 -17.83
CA GLN A 83 2.87 -1.74 -18.18
C GLN A 83 3.42 -0.37 -18.64
N ALA A 84 3.85 -0.30 -19.90
CA ALA A 84 3.90 0.98 -20.58
C ALA A 84 2.45 1.44 -20.78
N HIS A 85 1.90 2.17 -19.81
CA HIS A 85 0.80 3.07 -20.07
C HIS A 85 1.22 4.06 -21.17
N PRO A 86 0.59 4.07 -22.35
CA PRO A 86 0.85 5.15 -23.29
C PRO A 86 0.29 6.43 -22.68
N SER A 87 1.17 7.41 -22.43
CA SER A 87 0.73 8.80 -22.33
C SER A 87 0.02 9.15 -23.65
N PRO A 88 -1.25 9.58 -23.65
CA PRO A 88 -1.81 10.16 -24.86
C PRO A 88 -1.03 11.45 -25.15
N ALA A 89 -0.26 11.43 -26.23
CA ALA A 89 0.27 12.65 -26.84
C ALA A 89 -0.90 13.53 -27.28
N GLY A 90 -0.69 14.84 -27.22
CA GLY A 90 -1.74 15.84 -27.35
C GLY A 90 -2.39 15.92 -28.73
N ASP A 91 -3.56 16.56 -28.71
CA ASP A 91 -4.05 17.52 -29.71
C ASP A 91 -4.53 18.76 -28.92
#